data_AF-A0A090QM13-F1
#
_entry.id   AF-A0A090QM13-F1
#
_cell.length_a   1.000
_cell.length_b   1.000
_cell.length_c   1.000
_cell.angle_alpha   90.00
_cell.angle_beta   90.00
_cell.angle_gamma   90.00
#
_symmetry.space_group_name_H-M   'P 1'
#
loop_
_entity.id
_entity.type
_entity.pdbx_description
1 polymer ?
#
loop_
_entity_poly.entity_id
_entity_poly.type
_entity_poly.pdbx_seq_one_letter_code
_entity_poly.pdbx_strand_id
1 'polypeptide(L)'
;MYPETHTYQFTVNNQQPQAGAAAINTQLNQIVAQAQQRDHQFDVTYLYSTTQGKRIAQQQMAQLHRQGVSATQYRARYASQPKTDLTVELRYYRVLTETCQPEVMGQPIQRRDCFVDTMRMKQVANPQRLIEK
;
A
#
# COMPACT_ATOMS: atom_id res chain seq x y z
N MET A 1 -6.19 13.16 -0.75
CA MET A 1 -5.76 11.77 -1.00
C MET A 1 -4.94 11.79 -2.26
N TYR A 2 -3.65 11.43 -2.19
CA TYR A 2 -2.74 11.51 -3.33
C TYR A 2 -2.21 10.11 -3.66
N PRO A 3 -2.22 9.69 -4.93
CA PRO A 3 -1.67 8.40 -5.32
C PRO A 3 -0.14 8.46 -5.28
N GLU A 4 0.48 7.58 -4.50
CA GLU A 4 1.92 7.32 -4.54
C GLU A 4 2.15 6.05 -5.35
N THR A 5 3.04 6.10 -6.34
CA THR A 5 3.39 4.94 -7.18
C THR A 5 4.86 4.60 -6.97
N HIS A 6 5.11 3.35 -6.58
CA HIS A 6 6.44 2.80 -6.39
C HIS A 6 6.71 1.75 -7.47
N THR A 7 7.85 1.89 -8.16
CA THR A 7 8.25 0.98 -9.23
C THR A 7 9.49 0.22 -8.80
N TYR A 8 9.39 -1.11 -8.80
CA TYR A 8 10.48 -2.03 -8.46
C TYR A 8 10.87 -2.84 -9.69
N GLN A 9 12.16 -2.99 -9.95
CA GLN A 9 12.67 -3.72 -11.10
C GLN A 9 13.52 -4.91 -10.64
N PHE A 10 13.28 -6.08 -11.22
CA PHE A 10 13.93 -7.33 -10.86
C PHE A 10 14.49 -8.03 -12.09
N THR A 11 15.71 -8.53 -11.97
CA THR A 11 16.38 -9.37 -12.95
C THR A 11 16.75 -10.69 -12.28
N VAL A 12 16.35 -11.80 -12.88
CA VAL A 12 16.61 -13.14 -12.39
C VAL A 12 18.06 -13.50 -12.69
N ASN A 13 18.79 -14.01 -11.70
CA ASN A 13 20.14 -14.50 -11.92
C ASN A 13 20.09 -15.78 -12.79
N ASN A 14 20.65 -15.71 -13.99
CA ASN A 14 20.68 -16.81 -14.96
C ASN A 14 21.56 -18.00 -14.52
N GLN A 15 22.49 -17.82 -13.59
CA GLN A 15 23.35 -18.90 -13.09
C GLN A 15 22.59 -19.86 -12.16
N GLN A 16 21.61 -19.35 -11.42
CA GLN A 16 20.73 -20.14 -10.54
C GLN A 16 19.29 -19.63 -10.63
N PRO A 17 18.58 -19.92 -11.74
CA PRO A 17 17.28 -19.31 -12.03
C PRO A 17 16.23 -19.54 -10.95
N GLN A 18 16.23 -20.73 -10.35
CA GLN A 18 15.27 -21.13 -9.31
C GLN A 18 15.53 -20.42 -7.97
N ALA A 19 16.79 -20.34 -7.55
CA ALA A 19 17.19 -19.65 -6.32
C ALA A 19 16.97 -18.13 -6.46
N GLY A 20 17.30 -17.56 -7.63
CA GLY A 20 17.03 -16.15 -7.94
C GLY A 20 15.54 -15.82 -7.91
N ALA A 21 14.70 -16.66 -8.53
CA ALA A 21 13.24 -16.48 -8.50
C ALA A 21 12.66 -16.60 -7.07
N ALA A 22 13.19 -17.50 -6.24
CA ALA A 22 12.78 -17.63 -4.84
C ALA A 22 13.14 -16.37 -4.02
N ALA A 23 14.34 -15.82 -4.20
CA ALA A 23 14.76 -14.58 -3.54
C ALA A 23 13.87 -13.39 -3.95
N ILE A 24 13.56 -13.26 -5.24
CA ILE A 24 12.65 -12.21 -5.76
C ILE A 24 11.26 -12.37 -5.15
N ASN A 25 10.73 -13.59 -5.07
CA ASN A 25 9.43 -13.85 -4.42
C ASN A 25 9.43 -13.43 -2.94
N THR A 26 10.48 -13.74 -2.19
CA THR A 26 10.59 -13.32 -0.78
C THR A 26 10.59 -11.80 -0.65
N GLN A 27 11.33 -11.10 -1.51
CA GLN A 27 11.40 -9.64 -1.49
C GLN A 27 10.06 -9.01 -1.89
N LEU A 28 9.38 -9.55 -2.90
CA LEU A 28 8.04 -9.09 -3.31
C LEU A 28 7.01 -9.28 -2.18
N ASN A 29 7.08 -10.40 -1.46
CA ASN A 29 6.19 -10.65 -0.33
C ASN A 29 6.36 -9.60 0.77
N GLN A 30 7.60 -9.17 1.03
CA GLN A 30 7.88 -8.11 2.00
C GLN A 30 7.33 -6.75 1.52
N ILE A 31 7.52 -6.42 0.24
CA ILE A 31 7.02 -5.16 -0.35
C ILE A 31 5.49 -5.10 -0.28
N VAL A 32 4.79 -6.17 -0.67
CA VAL A 32 3.32 -6.22 -0.62
C VAL A 32 2.84 -6.20 0.84
N ALA A 33 3.48 -6.92 1.76
CA ALA A 33 3.10 -6.88 3.17
C ALA A 33 3.22 -5.46 3.76
N GLN A 34 4.28 -4.73 3.42
CA GLN A 34 4.44 -3.33 3.81
C GLN A 34 3.37 -2.43 3.18
N ALA A 35 2.99 -2.68 1.93
CA ALA A 35 1.90 -1.96 1.27
C ALA A 35 0.56 -2.19 1.97
N GLN A 36 0.23 -3.46 2.28
CA GLN A 36 -0.98 -3.85 3.00
C GLN A 36 -1.11 -3.19 4.38
N GLN A 37 0.02 -3.03 5.09
CA GLN A 37 0.04 -2.36 6.39
C GLN A 37 -0.19 -0.85 6.30
N ARG A 38 0.17 -0.21 5.18
CA ARG A 38 0.01 1.24 4.98
C ARG A 38 -1.37 1.60 4.47
N ASP A 39 -1.91 0.81 3.55
CA ASP A 39 -3.19 1.05 2.91
C ASP A 39 -3.81 -0.27 2.45
N HIS A 40 -5.05 -0.53 2.86
CA HIS A 40 -5.81 -1.71 2.42
C HIS A 40 -6.25 -1.59 0.95
N GLN A 41 -6.29 -0.38 0.39
CA GLN A 41 -6.68 -0.09 -1.00
C GLN A 41 -5.46 0.18 -1.90
N PHE A 42 -4.54 -0.79 -1.98
CA PHE A 42 -3.43 -0.75 -2.92
C PHE A 42 -3.76 -1.48 -4.22
N ASP A 43 -3.11 -1.07 -5.32
CA ASP A 43 -3.11 -1.72 -6.63
C ASP A 43 -1.69 -2.18 -6.97
N VAL A 44 -1.56 -3.37 -7.56
CA VAL A 44 -0.28 -3.94 -8.02
C VAL A 44 -0.36 -4.33 -9.49
N THR A 45 0.60 -3.87 -10.28
CA THR A 45 0.74 -4.23 -11.68
C THR A 45 2.11 -4.88 -11.92
N TYR A 46 2.09 -6.14 -12.33
CA TYR A 46 3.27 -6.92 -12.70
C TYR A 46 3.51 -6.81 -14.21
N LEU A 47 4.59 -6.15 -14.59
CA LEU A 47 5.10 -6.03 -15.94
C LEU A 47 6.17 -7.10 -16.18
N TYR A 48 5.90 -8.10 -17.01
CA TYR A 48 6.89 -9.14 -17.32
C TYR A 48 7.37 -9.05 -18.77
N SER A 49 8.65 -9.31 -19.00
CA SER A 49 9.26 -9.37 -20.33
C SER A 49 9.75 -10.78 -20.68
N THR A 50 9.99 -11.64 -19.68
CA THR A 50 10.51 -13.00 -19.87
C THR A 50 9.58 -14.07 -19.30
N THR A 51 9.78 -15.32 -19.71
CA THR A 51 9.03 -16.48 -19.20
C THR A 51 9.21 -16.65 -17.70
N GLN A 52 10.40 -16.36 -17.17
CA GLN A 52 10.65 -16.41 -15.72
C GLN A 52 9.90 -15.29 -14.99
N GLY A 53 9.95 -14.05 -15.50
CA GLY A 53 9.16 -12.95 -14.98
C GLY A 53 7.66 -13.25 -14.95
N LYS A 54 7.14 -13.87 -16.02
CA LYS A 54 5.74 -14.32 -16.09
C LYS A 54 5.41 -15.33 -14.98
N ARG A 55 6.28 -16.31 -14.76
CA ARG A 55 6.10 -17.34 -13.71
C ARG A 55 6.07 -16.71 -12.32
N ILE A 56 6.99 -15.79 -12.03
CA ILE A 56 7.05 -15.07 -10.76
C ILE A 56 5.78 -14.24 -10.57
N ALA A 57 5.35 -13.48 -11.58
CA ALA A 57 4.11 -12.70 -11.53
C ALA A 57 2.88 -13.57 -11.23
N GLN A 58 2.76 -14.74 -11.88
CA GLN A 58 1.67 -15.67 -11.62
C GLN A 58 1.69 -16.25 -10.21
N GLN A 59 2.86 -16.61 -9.69
CA GLN A 59 3.02 -17.09 -8.32
C GLN A 59 2.60 -16.03 -7.30
N GLN A 60 3.00 -14.77 -7.54
CA GLN A 60 2.64 -13.64 -6.70
C GLN A 60 1.13 -13.37 -6.71
N MET A 61 0.49 -13.33 -7.88
CA MET A 61 -0.96 -13.16 -7.97
C MET A 61 -1.72 -14.29 -7.25
N ALA A 62 -1.26 -15.54 -7.37
CA ALA A 62 -1.84 -16.66 -6.64
C ALA A 62 -1.65 -16.53 -5.11
N GLN A 63 -0.53 -15.97 -4.68
CA GLN A 63 -0.30 -15.66 -3.26
C GLN A 63 -1.23 -14.55 -2.77
N LEU A 64 -1.38 -13.45 -3.51
CA LEU A 64 -2.30 -12.36 -3.17
C LEU A 64 -3.74 -12.85 -3.06
N HIS A 65 -4.16 -13.70 -4.00
CA HIS A 65 -5.47 -14.34 -3.96
C HIS A 65 -5.66 -15.16 -2.68
N ARG A 66 -4.68 -15.97 -2.29
CA ARG A 66 -4.72 -16.74 -1.02
C ARG A 66 -4.73 -15.85 0.23
N GLN A 67 -4.17 -14.65 0.14
CA GLN A 67 -4.20 -13.64 1.21
C GLN A 67 -5.51 -12.84 1.26
N GLY A 68 -6.47 -13.12 0.36
CA GLY A 68 -7.77 -12.44 0.34
C GLY A 68 -7.76 -11.08 -0.35
N VAL A 69 -6.71 -10.74 -1.11
CA VAL A 69 -6.65 -9.51 -1.90
C VAL A 69 -7.62 -9.62 -3.07
N SER A 70 -8.37 -8.55 -3.36
CA SER A 70 -9.34 -8.55 -4.46
C SER A 70 -8.66 -8.74 -5.82
N ALA A 71 -9.28 -9.51 -6.71
CA ALA A 71 -8.79 -9.73 -8.08
C ALA A 71 -8.72 -8.44 -8.91
N THR A 72 -9.39 -7.36 -8.49
CA THR A 72 -9.29 -6.04 -9.14
C THR A 72 -8.03 -5.26 -8.74
N GLN A 73 -7.39 -5.64 -7.64
CA GLN A 73 -6.22 -4.95 -7.08
C GLN A 73 -4.90 -5.47 -7.63
N TYR A 74 -4.88 -6.57 -8.39
CA TYR A 74 -3.67 -7.08 -9.00
C TYR A 74 -3.86 -7.46 -10.47
N ARG A 75 -2.82 -7.22 -11.27
CA ARG A 75 -2.81 -7.61 -12.70
C ARG A 75 -1.40 -7.89 -13.18
N ALA A 76 -1.28 -8.78 -14.16
CA ALA A 76 -0.02 -9.01 -14.87
C ALA A 76 -0.20 -8.69 -16.35
N ARG A 77 0.77 -7.99 -16.95
CA ARG A 77 0.80 -7.67 -18.38
C ARG A 77 2.19 -7.88 -18.95
N TYR A 78 2.25 -8.35 -20.20
CA TYR A 78 3.49 -8.42 -20.95
C TYR A 78 3.94 -7.00 -21.33
N ALA A 79 5.23 -6.71 -21.15
CA ALA A 79 5.86 -5.48 -21.61
C ALA A 79 7.14 -5.84 -22.37
N SER A 80 7.22 -5.40 -23.62
CA SER A 80 8.37 -5.70 -24.51
C SER A 80 9.61 -4.87 -24.23
N GLN A 81 9.49 -3.78 -23.46
CA GLN A 81 10.51 -2.74 -23.30
C GLN A 81 11.26 -2.61 -21.95
N PRO A 82 10.99 -3.36 -20.87
CA PRO A 82 11.91 -3.33 -19.73
C PRO A 82 13.16 -4.18 -20.04
N LYS A 83 14.35 -3.64 -19.70
CA LYS A 83 15.62 -4.38 -19.66
C LYS A 83 15.69 -5.45 -18.56
N THR A 84 14.60 -5.63 -17.81
CA THR A 84 14.51 -6.48 -16.62
C THR A 84 13.42 -7.51 -16.80
N ASP A 85 13.55 -8.66 -16.13
CA ASP A 85 12.62 -9.79 -16.26
C ASP A 85 11.22 -9.47 -15.75
N LEU A 86 11.16 -8.69 -14.66
CA LEU A 86 9.93 -8.30 -13.99
C LEU A 86 10.05 -6.86 -13.47
N THR A 87 9.05 -6.04 -13.75
CA THR A 87 8.84 -4.75 -13.11
C THR A 87 7.51 -4.78 -12.36
N VAL A 88 7.49 -4.24 -11.14
CA VAL A 88 6.30 -4.22 -10.29
C VAL A 88 5.96 -2.78 -9.96
N GLU A 89 4.80 -2.34 -10.41
CA GLU A 89 4.24 -1.02 -10.10
C GLU A 89 3.22 -1.21 -8.98
N LEU A 90 3.48 -0.57 -7.85
CA LEU A 90 2.64 -0.64 -6.67
C LEU A 90 2.11 0.75 -6.35
N ARG A 91 0.78 0.89 -6.35
CA ARG A 91 0.10 2.16 -6.15
C ARG A 91 -0.76 2.10 -4.89
N TYR A 92 -0.60 3.05 -4.00
CA TYR A 92 -1.47 3.22 -2.83
C TYR A 92 -1.81 4.69 -2.64
N TYR A 93 -2.84 4.95 -1.85
CA TYR A 93 -3.37 6.29 -1.68
C TYR A 93 -3.04 6.82 -0.29
N ARG A 94 -2.20 7.85 -0.25
CA ARG A 94 -1.88 8.51 1.01
C ARG A 94 -2.97 9.51 1.36
N VAL A 95 -3.57 9.33 2.54
CA VAL A 95 -4.37 10.38 3.18
C VAL A 95 -3.41 11.38 3.80
N LEU A 96 -3.43 12.61 3.30
CA LEU A 96 -2.70 13.73 3.91
C LEU A 96 -3.52 14.16 5.12
N THR A 97 -3.21 13.61 6.29
CA THR A 97 -3.70 14.14 7.56
C THR A 97 -2.77 15.28 7.95
N GLU A 98 -3.27 16.51 7.95
CA GLU A 98 -2.52 17.62 8.56
C GLU A 98 -2.34 17.31 10.05
N THR A 99 -1.09 17.23 10.51
CA THR A 99 -0.80 17.14 11.93
C THR A 99 -1.10 18.50 12.57
N CYS A 100 -2.31 18.67 13.08
CA CYS A 100 -2.66 19.87 13.84
C CYS A 100 -1.79 19.89 15.11
N GLN A 101 -1.06 20.98 15.34
CA GLN A 101 -0.28 21.14 16.56
C GLN A 101 -1.23 21.19 17.77
N PRO A 102 -0.86 20.59 18.92
CA PRO A 102 -1.68 20.64 20.12
C PRO A 102 -1.90 22.10 20.56
N GLU A 103 -3.14 22.42 20.91
CA GLU A 103 -3.50 23.76 21.36
C GLU A 103 -2.75 24.12 22.65
N VAL A 104 -2.15 25.32 22.66
CA VAL A 104 -1.56 25.91 23.86
C VAL A 104 -2.57 26.90 24.45
N MET A 105 -2.97 26.71 25.70
CA MET A 105 -3.92 27.62 26.36
C MET A 105 -3.38 29.05 26.37
N GLY A 106 -4.20 30.01 25.93
CA GLY A 106 -3.89 31.45 25.99
C GLY A 106 -3.46 32.10 24.67
N GLN A 107 -3.47 31.39 23.53
CA GLN A 107 -3.20 31.99 22.22
C GLN A 107 -4.44 31.96 21.29
N PRO A 108 -4.62 32.99 20.43
CA PRO A 108 -5.73 33.06 19.50
C PRO A 108 -5.61 32.00 18.38
N ILE A 109 -6.74 31.35 18.08
CA ILE A 109 -6.85 30.25 17.11
C ILE A 109 -6.58 30.79 15.69
N GLN A 110 -5.45 30.41 15.08
CA GLN A 110 -5.11 30.84 13.70
C GLN A 110 -5.66 29.93 12.59
N ARG A 111 -6.12 28.71 12.89
CA ARG A 111 -6.71 27.79 11.89
C ARG A 111 -8.07 27.29 12.35
N ARG A 112 -9.13 27.78 11.69
CA ARG A 112 -10.53 27.45 11.98
C ARG A 112 -10.92 26.01 11.63
N ASP A 113 -10.20 25.39 10.69
CA ASP A 113 -10.60 24.13 10.05
C ASP A 113 -9.78 22.90 10.52
N CYS A 114 -8.93 23.07 11.53
CA CYS A 114 -8.19 21.98 12.19
C CYS A 114 -9.02 21.34 13.32
N PHE A 115 -10.33 21.15 13.10
CA PHE A 115 -11.24 20.60 14.11
C PHE A 115 -11.06 19.08 14.15
N VAL A 116 -10.27 18.62 15.11
CA VAL A 116 -9.91 17.21 15.28
C VAL A 116 -11.14 16.41 15.72
N ASP A 117 -11.41 15.27 15.07
CA ASP A 117 -12.46 14.28 15.40
C ASP A 117 -12.42 13.78 16.88
N THR A 118 -11.41 14.18 17.66
CA THR A 118 -11.29 13.92 19.09
C THR A 118 -12.42 14.55 19.90
N MET A 119 -13.01 15.67 19.46
CA MET A 119 -14.20 16.26 20.10
C MET A 119 -15.44 15.36 19.95
N ARG A 120 -15.57 14.66 18.82
CA ARG A 120 -16.66 13.71 18.57
C ARG A 120 -16.54 12.47 19.46
N MET A 121 -15.32 12.00 19.73
CA MET A 121 -15.09 10.94 20.72
C MET A 121 -15.37 11.38 22.17
N LYS A 122 -15.09 12.65 22.53
CA LYS A 122 -15.40 13.16 23.88
C LYS A 122 -16.90 13.29 24.16
N GLN A 123 -17.74 13.47 23.14
CA GLN A 123 -19.20 13.44 23.28
C GLN A 123 -19.73 12.02 23.55
N VAL A 124 -19.04 10.98 23.09
CA VAL A 124 -19.40 9.57 23.36
C VAL A 124 -18.82 9.08 24.69
N ALA A 125 -17.69 9.63 25.13
CA ALA A 125 -17.00 9.20 26.36
C ALA A 125 -17.65 9.70 27.67
N ASN A 126 -18.63 10.61 27.61
CA ASN A 126 -19.26 11.16 28.81
C ASN A 126 -20.80 10.98 28.83
N PRO A 127 -21.30 9.73 28.98
CA PRO A 127 -22.72 9.43 28.98
C PRO A 127 -23.50 10.06 30.14
N GLN A 128 -22.82 10.61 31.16
CA GLN A 128 -23.47 11.30 32.29
C GLN A 128 -24.08 12.66 31.91
N ARG A 129 -23.82 13.19 30.70
CA ARG A 129 -24.45 14.42 30.20
C ARG A 129 -25.67 14.18 29.28
N LEU A 130 -26.09 12.93 29.08
CA LEU A 130 -27.27 12.55 28.28
C LEU A 130 -28.54 12.35 29.11
N ILE A 131 -28.57 12.82 30.36
CA ILE A 131 -29.81 12.83 31.16
C ILE A 131 -30.46 14.20 30.96
N GLU A 132 -31.33 14.28 29.97
CA GLU A 132 -32.40 15.29 29.94
C GLU A 132 -33.32 15.04 31.15
N LYS A 133 -33.55 16.08 31.95
CA LYS A 133 -34.72 16.20 32.82
C LYS A 133 -35.64 17.24 32.22
#